data_AF-A0A962JKY8-F1
#
_entry.id   AF-A0A962JKY8-F1
#
_cell.length_a   1.000
_cell.length_b   1.000
_cell.length_c   1.000
_cell.angle_alpha   90.00
_cell.angle_beta   90.00
_cell.angle_gamma   90.00
#
_symmetry.space_group_name_H-M   'P 1'
#
loop_
_entity.id
_entity.type
_entity.pdbx_description
1 polymer ?
#
loop_
_entity_poly.entity_id
_entity_poly.type
_entity_poly.pdbx_seq_one_letter_code
_entity_poly.pdbx_strand_id
1 'polypeptide(L)'
;MRVLLVWLMMCLSIVAHATVPNFDDIAAEEDYLEVEQAFKPVLTVQDEHILLSFTVADGYYLYKKRIFVNAADQTPIAMGQISFKQTPHLKNDPNFGRVEIFDKSLNVDMPVYATQNSDVGREVAVNASYQGCSAQGLCYPPQNIQTTVKLLRVAAAVPVENLETPLSNNKVLADAEDANSLSQFLAGSSLWLILATFLVLGIGLSFTPCVLPMVPILSGIIAGQGQGLSAKRGFLLSLSYVVGMATTYALAGMAVGYFGASANLSAWMQSPVVLSVFAAIFVLLALAMFGFYELRLPAFIQDRLSNLNQKQQGGTYIGVLLMGILSALVVSP
;
A
#
# COMPACT_ATOMS: atom_id res chain seq x y z
N MET A 1 -20.95 -4.84 40.48
CA MET A 1 -21.89 -4.41 39.40
C MET A 1 -22.20 -2.92 39.46
N ARG A 2 -22.67 -2.35 40.58
CA ARG A 2 -23.00 -0.90 40.68
C ARG A 2 -21.80 0.04 40.51
N VAL A 3 -20.61 -0.32 41.01
CA VAL A 3 -19.39 0.51 40.87
C VAL A 3 -18.87 0.55 39.43
N LEU A 4 -18.97 -0.58 38.71
CA LEU A 4 -18.54 -0.68 37.31
C LEU A 4 -19.50 0.07 36.37
N LEU A 5 -20.79 0.09 36.70
CA LEU A 5 -21.82 0.85 35.98
C LEU A 5 -21.67 2.37 36.20
N VAL A 6 -21.24 2.78 37.39
CA VAL A 6 -20.91 4.19 37.68
C VAL A 6 -19.64 4.63 36.95
N TRP A 7 -18.61 3.78 36.88
CA TRP A 7 -17.41 4.06 36.09
C TRP A 7 -17.72 4.12 34.58
N LEU A 8 -18.59 3.24 34.08
CA LEU A 8 -19.03 3.25 32.68
C LEU A 8 -19.87 4.51 32.35
N MET A 9 -20.79 4.93 33.23
CA MET A 9 -21.55 6.17 33.05
C MET A 9 -20.67 7.42 33.19
N MET A 10 -19.64 7.39 34.04
CA MET A 10 -18.69 8.49 34.20
C MET A 10 -17.78 8.61 32.96
N CYS A 11 -17.38 7.50 32.33
CA CYS A 11 -16.71 7.52 31.02
C CYS A 11 -17.63 7.98 29.89
N LEU A 12 -18.91 7.60 29.89
CA LEU A 12 -19.87 8.02 28.87
C LEU A 12 -20.18 9.53 28.92
N SER A 13 -20.09 10.13 30.11
CA SER A 13 -20.29 11.57 30.32
C SER A 13 -19.12 12.43 29.82
N ILE A 14 -17.91 11.85 29.74
CA ILE A 14 -16.72 12.52 29.21
C ILE A 14 -16.76 12.57 27.67
N VAL A 15 -17.42 11.61 27.02
CA VAL A 15 -17.58 11.59 25.55
C VAL A 15 -18.63 12.60 25.06
N ALA A 16 -19.56 13.05 25.92
CA ALA A 16 -20.63 13.97 25.55
C ALA A 16 -20.20 15.43 25.32
N HIS A 17 -18.92 15.77 25.53
CA HIS A 17 -18.37 17.09 25.18
C HIS A 17 -17.57 17.09 23.87
N ALA A 18 -17.64 16.03 23.07
CA ALA A 18 -17.25 16.11 21.68
C ALA A 18 -18.27 17.00 20.95
N THR A 19 -17.97 18.29 20.88
CA THR A 19 -18.61 19.25 19.98
C THR A 19 -18.73 18.58 18.61
N VAL A 20 -19.98 18.37 18.17
CA VAL A 20 -20.29 17.96 16.81
C VAL A 20 -19.54 18.94 15.90
N PRO A 21 -18.55 18.51 15.09
CA PRO A 21 -17.88 19.43 14.19
C PRO A 21 -18.96 20.00 13.26
N ASN A 22 -19.06 21.33 13.25
CA ASN A 22 -19.98 22.04 12.40
C ASN A 22 -19.63 21.71 10.95
N PHE A 23 -20.58 21.17 10.18
CA PHE A 23 -20.37 20.80 8.77
C PHE A 23 -20.10 22.02 7.86
N ASP A 24 -20.15 23.24 8.41
CA ASP A 24 -19.76 24.49 7.73
C ASP A 24 -18.24 24.75 7.70
N ASP A 25 -17.42 23.97 8.43
CA ASP A 25 -15.95 24.08 8.41
C ASP A 25 -15.28 23.11 7.41
N ILE A 26 -16.01 22.67 6.38
CA ILE A 26 -15.36 22.13 5.19
C ILE A 26 -14.75 23.34 4.48
N ALA A 27 -13.45 23.54 4.71
CA ALA A 27 -12.63 24.43 3.90
C ALA A 27 -12.99 24.17 2.44
N ALA A 28 -13.46 25.23 1.78
CA ALA A 28 -13.79 25.22 0.36
C ALA A 28 -12.69 24.47 -0.39
N GLU A 29 -13.11 23.56 -1.26
CA GLU A 29 -12.26 22.80 -2.19
C GLU A 29 -11.21 23.76 -2.76
N GLU A 30 -10.01 23.76 -2.17
CA GLU A 30 -8.91 24.58 -2.66
C GLU A 30 -8.57 23.98 -4.01
N ASP A 31 -9.01 24.64 -5.08
CA ASP A 31 -8.78 24.23 -6.47
C ASP A 31 -7.29 23.92 -6.65
N TYR A 32 -6.95 22.63 -6.67
CA TYR A 32 -5.59 22.18 -6.90
C TYR A 32 -5.21 22.57 -8.33
N LEU A 33 -4.08 23.26 -8.47
CA LEU A 33 -3.55 23.63 -9.77
C LEU A 33 -3.21 22.36 -10.55
N GLU A 34 -3.37 22.40 -11.87
CA GLU A 34 -2.82 21.33 -12.72
C GLU A 34 -1.30 21.28 -12.60
N VAL A 35 -0.70 20.11 -12.82
CA VAL A 35 0.74 19.87 -12.59
C VAL A 35 1.63 20.85 -13.34
N GLU A 36 1.29 21.13 -14.60
CA GLU A 36 2.02 22.08 -15.44
C GLU A 36 1.90 23.52 -14.94
N GLN A 37 0.78 23.87 -14.30
CA GLN A 37 0.55 25.18 -13.71
C GLN A 37 1.23 25.32 -12.34
N ALA A 38 1.30 24.23 -11.57
CA ALA A 38 1.91 24.18 -10.24
C ALA A 38 3.45 24.26 -10.29
N PHE A 39 4.08 23.63 -11.29
CA PHE A 39 5.55 23.53 -11.34
C PHE A 39 6.20 24.21 -12.56
N LYS A 40 5.43 24.51 -13.61
CA LYS A 40 5.85 25.22 -14.84
C LYS A 40 7.27 24.86 -15.29
N PRO A 41 7.51 23.58 -15.65
CA PRO A 41 8.85 23.12 -16.00
C PRO A 41 9.27 23.68 -17.37
N VAL A 42 10.49 24.16 -17.45
CA VAL A 42 11.14 24.60 -18.68
C VAL A 42 12.46 23.85 -18.80
N LEU A 43 12.56 23.02 -19.84
CA LEU A 43 13.78 22.31 -20.16
C LEU A 43 14.45 23.02 -21.34
N THR A 44 15.74 23.32 -21.19
CA THR A 44 16.58 23.85 -22.28
C THR A 44 17.89 23.08 -22.33
N VAL A 45 18.38 22.84 -23.54
CA VAL A 45 19.68 22.21 -23.79
C VAL A 45 20.65 23.29 -24.25
N GLN A 46 21.74 23.49 -23.52
CA GLN A 46 22.84 24.38 -23.92
C GLN A 46 24.13 23.57 -23.95
N ASP A 47 24.74 23.46 -25.13
CA ASP A 47 25.89 22.61 -25.40
C ASP A 47 25.64 21.13 -25.04
N GLU A 48 26.01 20.73 -23.83
CA GLU A 48 25.84 19.39 -23.23
C GLU A 48 25.19 19.43 -21.84
N HIS A 49 24.74 20.60 -21.43
CA HIS A 49 24.08 20.81 -20.16
C HIS A 49 22.58 20.81 -20.39
N ILE A 50 21.90 19.90 -19.69
CA ILE A 50 20.45 19.94 -19.55
C ILE A 50 20.17 20.92 -18.42
N LEU A 51 19.60 22.07 -18.78
CA LEU A 51 19.14 23.09 -17.86
C LEU A 51 17.64 22.93 -17.66
N LEU A 52 17.26 22.48 -16.47
CA LEU A 52 15.87 22.29 -16.09
C LEU A 52 15.48 23.34 -15.06
N SER A 53 14.54 24.21 -15.45
CA SER A 53 14.07 25.34 -14.64
C SER A 53 12.62 25.09 -14.23
N PHE A 54 12.29 25.28 -12.97
CA PHE A 54 10.94 25.15 -12.43
C PHE A 54 10.49 26.47 -11.84
N THR A 55 9.21 26.82 -12.03
CA THR A 55 8.56 27.90 -11.29
C THR A 55 7.46 27.28 -10.44
N VAL A 56 7.80 27.03 -9.18
CA VAL A 56 6.89 26.41 -8.21
C VAL A 56 5.88 27.46 -7.71
N ALA A 57 4.59 27.14 -7.81
CA ALA A 57 3.51 27.97 -7.31
C ALA A 57 3.47 27.97 -5.77
N ASP A 58 2.91 29.04 -5.18
CA ASP A 58 2.78 29.15 -3.74
C ASP A 58 1.93 28.00 -3.17
N GLY A 59 2.42 27.37 -2.10
CA GLY A 59 1.79 26.19 -1.50
C GLY A 59 2.21 24.87 -2.14
N TYR A 60 3.10 24.85 -3.15
CA TYR A 60 3.61 23.63 -3.78
C TYR A 60 5.10 23.44 -3.50
N TYR A 61 5.58 22.20 -3.62
CA TYR A 61 7.00 21.88 -3.45
C TYR A 61 7.43 20.66 -4.26
N LEU A 62 8.70 20.65 -4.69
CA LEU A 62 9.37 19.56 -5.40
C LEU A 62 10.33 18.82 -4.48
N TYR A 63 10.45 17.50 -4.63
CA TYR A 63 11.40 16.69 -3.86
C TYR A 63 12.77 16.64 -4.52
N LYS A 64 13.82 17.03 -3.80
CA LYS A 64 15.20 16.98 -4.31
C LYS A 64 15.61 15.58 -4.79
N LYS A 65 15.23 14.53 -4.04
CA LYS A 65 15.57 13.13 -4.37
C LYS A 65 14.72 12.52 -5.49
N ARG A 66 13.65 13.19 -5.95
CA ARG A 66 12.78 12.72 -7.03
C ARG A 66 12.98 13.51 -8.33
N ILE A 67 13.97 14.40 -8.36
CA ILE A 67 14.42 15.05 -9.59
C ILE A 67 15.62 14.28 -10.10
N PHE A 68 15.44 13.59 -11.21
CA PHE A 68 16.51 12.85 -11.86
C PHE A 68 16.27 12.83 -13.37
N VAL A 69 17.31 12.58 -14.11
CA VAL A 69 17.27 12.55 -15.56
C VAL A 69 17.96 11.27 -16.00
N ASN A 70 17.34 10.56 -16.93
CA ASN A 70 17.79 9.27 -17.43
C ASN A 70 17.80 9.26 -18.95
N ALA A 71 18.59 8.35 -19.55
CA ALA A 71 18.45 8.05 -20.98
C ALA A 71 17.02 7.55 -21.27
N ALA A 72 16.40 8.01 -22.36
CA ALA A 72 15.07 7.55 -22.74
C ALA A 72 15.11 6.09 -23.22
N ASP A 73 16.20 5.72 -23.89
CA ASP A 73 16.46 4.37 -24.40
C ASP A 73 17.69 3.77 -23.71
N GLN A 74 17.93 2.47 -23.87
CA GLN A 74 19.18 1.79 -23.43
C GLN A 74 20.44 2.29 -24.16
N THR A 75 20.42 3.50 -24.72
CA THR A 75 21.55 4.17 -25.31
C THR A 75 22.60 4.46 -24.24
N PRO A 76 23.86 4.03 -24.46
CA PRO A 76 24.92 4.28 -23.50
C PRO A 76 25.24 5.79 -23.53
N ILE A 77 24.83 6.48 -22.47
CA ILE A 77 25.21 7.88 -22.19
C ILE A 77 25.80 7.94 -20.78
N ALA A 78 26.83 8.76 -20.61
CA ALA A 78 27.41 9.03 -19.31
C ALA A 78 26.81 10.32 -18.77
N MET A 79 26.07 10.23 -17.68
CA MET A 79 25.46 11.39 -17.03
C MET A 79 26.35 11.86 -15.88
N GLY A 80 26.60 13.16 -15.79
CA GLY A 80 27.32 13.73 -14.66
C GLY A 80 26.43 13.91 -13.43
N GLN A 81 27.01 14.44 -12.35
CA GLN A 81 26.25 14.73 -11.13
C GLN A 81 25.29 15.90 -11.36
N ILE A 82 24.06 15.73 -10.87
CA ILE A 82 23.05 16.79 -10.88
C ILE A 82 23.48 17.89 -9.90
N SER A 83 23.51 19.13 -10.39
CA SER A 83 23.80 20.32 -9.60
C SER A 83 22.54 21.15 -9.42
N PHE A 84 22.18 21.43 -8.17
CA PHE A 84 21.05 22.30 -7.81
C PHE A 84 21.60 23.69 -7.46
N LYS A 85 21.14 24.75 -8.14
CA LYS A 85 21.61 26.12 -7.86
C LYS A 85 21.05 26.67 -6.55
N GLN A 86 19.89 26.18 -6.13
CA GLN A 86 19.19 26.60 -4.91
C GLN A 86 19.47 25.63 -3.77
N THR A 87 19.45 26.13 -2.55
CA THR A 87 19.57 25.32 -1.33
C THR A 87 18.23 24.67 -0.99
N PRO A 88 18.18 23.35 -0.74
CA PRO A 88 16.96 22.68 -0.32
C PRO A 88 16.59 23.03 1.12
N HIS A 89 15.31 22.91 1.44
CA HIS A 89 14.77 23.03 2.79
C HIS A 89 14.31 21.67 3.31
N LEU A 90 14.50 21.40 4.60
CA LEU A 90 13.99 20.18 5.22
C LEU A 90 12.51 20.36 5.58
N LYS A 91 11.67 19.45 5.10
CA LYS A 91 10.25 19.35 5.45
C LYS A 91 9.98 17.96 6.02
N ASN A 92 9.13 17.91 7.05
CA ASN A 92 8.57 16.65 7.52
C ASN A 92 7.26 16.41 6.78
N ASP A 93 7.30 15.54 5.78
CA ASP A 93 6.17 15.16 4.96
C ASP A 93 5.41 13.98 5.60
N PRO A 94 4.07 13.99 5.64
CA PRO A 94 3.30 12.89 6.22
C PRO A 94 3.53 11.54 5.52
N ASN A 95 3.82 11.54 4.21
CA ASN A 95 3.98 10.33 3.42
C ASN A 95 5.43 9.85 3.37
N PHE A 96 6.40 10.78 3.37
CA PHE A 96 7.82 10.45 3.17
C PHE A 96 8.73 10.78 4.36
N GLY A 97 8.19 11.31 5.45
CA GLY A 97 8.96 11.72 6.63
C GLY A 97 9.87 12.92 6.34
N ARG A 98 11.07 12.94 6.94
CA ARG A 98 12.01 14.05 6.76
C ARG A 98 12.69 14.02 5.39
N VAL A 99 12.34 14.99 4.55
CA VAL A 99 12.78 15.09 3.15
C VAL A 99 13.28 16.49 2.81
N GLU A 100 14.20 16.56 1.84
CA GLU A 100 14.70 17.81 1.27
C GLU A 100 13.80 18.24 0.10
N ILE A 101 13.28 19.47 0.16
CA ILE A 101 12.33 20.02 -0.79
C ILE A 101 12.75 21.38 -1.35
N PHE A 102 12.14 21.76 -2.47
CA PHE A 102 12.20 23.09 -3.07
C PHE A 102 10.78 23.62 -3.25
N ASP A 103 10.44 24.70 -2.54
CA ASP A 103 9.13 25.38 -2.53
C ASP A 103 9.12 26.68 -3.37
N LYS A 104 10.25 27.00 -4.00
CA LYS A 104 10.46 28.17 -4.86
C LYS A 104 11.05 27.75 -6.20
N SER A 105 11.26 28.74 -7.08
CA SER A 105 11.92 28.52 -8.37
C SER A 105 13.25 27.79 -8.22
N LEU A 106 13.42 26.73 -9.02
CA LEU A 106 14.56 25.82 -8.95
C LEU A 106 15.23 25.75 -10.33
N ASN A 107 16.55 25.84 -10.35
CA ASN A 107 17.36 25.63 -11.53
C ASN A 107 18.30 24.44 -11.29
N VAL A 108 18.17 23.46 -12.15
CA VAL A 108 18.91 22.21 -12.12
C VAL A 108 19.79 22.17 -13.36
N ASP A 109 21.07 21.91 -13.15
CA ASP A 109 22.07 21.72 -14.20
C ASP A 109 22.52 20.27 -14.16
N MET A 110 22.43 19.59 -15.30
CA MET A 110 22.99 18.26 -15.44
C MET A 110 23.78 18.12 -16.74
N PRO A 111 25.09 17.85 -16.66
CA PRO A 111 25.89 17.61 -17.85
C PRO A 111 25.72 16.18 -18.36
N VAL A 112 25.68 16.03 -19.68
CA VAL A 112 25.54 14.74 -20.38
C VAL A 112 26.71 14.55 -21.32
N TYR A 113 27.27 13.34 -21.32
CA TYR A 113 28.47 12.98 -22.07
C TYR A 113 28.26 11.70 -22.88
N ALA A 114 29.02 11.57 -23.96
CA ALA A 114 29.17 10.30 -24.67
C ALA A 114 29.96 9.28 -23.84
N THR A 115 29.61 8.00 -23.97
CA THR A 115 30.38 6.89 -23.38
C THR A 115 31.57 6.49 -24.24
N GLN A 116 31.46 6.64 -25.55
CA GLN A 116 32.51 6.29 -26.52
C GLN A 116 32.72 7.44 -27.52
N ASN A 117 33.92 7.54 -28.09
CA ASN A 117 34.22 8.57 -29.10
C ASN A 117 33.31 8.47 -30.34
N SER A 118 32.80 7.27 -30.65
CA SER A 118 31.87 7.03 -31.75
C SER A 118 30.47 7.63 -31.53
N ASP A 119 30.10 7.94 -30.29
CA ASP A 119 28.79 8.52 -29.96
C ASP A 119 28.82 10.06 -29.98
N VAL A 120 30.00 10.68 -30.15
CA VAL A 120 30.15 12.13 -30.24
C VAL A 120 29.51 12.64 -31.54
N GLY A 121 28.68 13.67 -31.41
CA GLY A 121 27.88 14.23 -32.50
C GLY A 121 26.51 13.58 -32.68
N ARG A 122 26.21 12.49 -31.95
CA ARG A 122 24.91 11.83 -31.99
C ARG A 122 23.89 12.60 -31.14
N GLU A 123 22.66 12.63 -31.65
CA GLU A 123 21.49 13.09 -30.91
C GLU A 123 20.90 11.91 -30.11
N VAL A 124 20.67 12.12 -28.82
CA VAL A 124 20.13 11.10 -27.92
C VAL A 124 18.92 11.65 -27.18
N ALA A 125 17.87 10.84 -27.10
CA ALA A 125 16.68 11.15 -26.31
C ALA A 125 16.95 10.94 -24.82
N VAL A 126 16.59 11.93 -24.03
CA VAL A 126 16.77 11.99 -22.58
C VAL A 126 15.43 12.28 -21.93
N ASN A 127 15.14 11.61 -20.82
CA ASN A 127 13.92 11.77 -20.05
C ASN A 127 14.22 12.39 -18.68
N ALA A 128 13.73 13.60 -18.44
CA ALA A 128 13.80 14.29 -17.16
C ALA A 128 12.54 13.99 -16.34
N SER A 129 12.73 13.39 -15.16
CA SER A 129 11.65 13.04 -14.25
C SER A 129 11.65 13.95 -13.02
N TYR A 130 10.46 14.38 -12.59
CA TYR A 130 10.28 15.19 -11.39
C TYR A 130 8.99 14.83 -10.66
N GLN A 131 8.95 15.07 -9.35
CA GLN A 131 7.76 14.86 -8.53
C GLN A 131 7.64 15.93 -7.44
N GLY A 132 6.41 16.39 -7.21
CA GLY A 132 6.09 17.36 -6.17
C GLY A 132 4.71 17.13 -5.56
N CYS A 133 4.42 17.87 -4.50
CA CYS A 133 3.14 17.84 -3.79
C CYS A 133 2.68 19.25 -3.41
N SER A 134 1.39 19.39 -3.16
CA SER A 134 0.79 20.53 -2.47
C SER A 134 0.99 20.40 -0.96
N ALA A 135 1.18 21.53 -0.28
CA ALA A 135 1.22 21.62 1.18
C ALA A 135 -0.09 21.20 1.84
N GLN A 136 -1.20 21.20 1.10
CA GLN A 136 -2.53 20.78 1.55
C GLN A 136 -2.74 19.25 1.50
N GLY A 137 -1.74 18.48 1.06
CA GLY A 137 -1.74 17.01 1.17
C GLY A 137 -1.93 16.24 -0.13
N LEU A 138 -2.11 16.91 -1.28
CA LEU A 138 -2.14 16.24 -2.58
C LEU A 138 -0.73 16.05 -3.14
N CYS A 139 -0.34 14.80 -3.44
CA CYS A 139 0.91 14.49 -4.12
C CYS A 139 0.67 14.10 -5.58
N TYR A 140 1.37 14.75 -6.50
CA TYR A 140 1.28 14.44 -7.92
C TYR A 140 2.11 13.19 -8.26
N PRO A 141 1.68 12.40 -9.28
CA PRO A 141 2.50 11.32 -9.79
C PRO A 141 3.77 11.86 -10.47
N PRO A 142 4.84 11.05 -10.58
CA PRO A 142 6.06 11.45 -11.29
C PRO A 142 5.76 11.89 -12.73
N GLN A 143 6.25 13.07 -13.09
CA GLN A 143 6.13 13.64 -14.43
C GLN A 143 7.41 13.41 -15.20
N ASN A 144 7.29 13.21 -16.52
CA ASN A 144 8.40 12.89 -17.40
C ASN A 144 8.41 13.85 -18.60
N ILE A 145 9.53 14.52 -18.84
CA ILE A 145 9.75 15.43 -19.96
C ILE A 145 10.84 14.84 -20.84
N GLN A 146 10.52 14.57 -22.10
CA GLN A 146 11.49 14.07 -23.06
C GLN A 146 12.11 15.22 -23.85
N THR A 147 13.42 15.14 -24.07
CA THR A 147 14.17 16.07 -24.92
C THR A 147 15.24 15.31 -25.69
N THR A 148 15.75 15.91 -26.77
CA THR A 148 16.92 15.40 -27.47
C THR A 148 18.13 16.26 -27.14
N VAL A 149 19.26 15.62 -26.84
CA VAL A 149 20.53 16.27 -26.54
C VAL A 149 21.59 15.78 -27.53
N LYS A 150 22.37 16.70 -28.07
CA LYS A 150 23.53 16.36 -28.89
C LYS A 150 24.75 16.16 -28.01
N LEU A 151 25.39 15.00 -28.10
CA LEU A 151 26.61 14.70 -27.34
C LEU A 151 27.81 15.40 -28.02
N LEU A 152 28.58 16.21 -27.30
CA LEU A 152 29.71 16.97 -27.87
C LEU A 152 31.08 16.42 -27.44
N ARG A 153 31.16 15.68 -26.32
CA ARG A 153 32.39 15.13 -25.74
C ARG A 153 32.15 13.80 -25.03
N VAL A 154 33.21 13.00 -24.90
CA VAL A 154 33.22 11.78 -24.08
C VAL A 154 33.47 12.14 -22.62
N ALA A 155 32.83 11.41 -21.69
CA ALA A 155 33.06 11.59 -20.26
C ALA A 155 34.55 11.43 -19.95
N ALA A 156 35.16 12.47 -19.38
CA ALA A 156 36.47 12.32 -18.78
C ALA A 156 36.32 11.32 -17.62
N ALA A 157 37.12 10.25 -17.63
CA ALA A 157 37.13 9.26 -16.56
C ALA A 157 37.52 9.96 -15.24
N VAL A 158 36.53 10.35 -14.45
CA VAL A 158 36.72 10.79 -13.08
C VAL A 158 36.92 9.51 -12.26
N PRO A 159 37.99 9.39 -11.44
CA PRO A 159 38.17 8.21 -10.59
C PRO A 159 37.00 8.17 -9.62
N VAL A 160 36.15 7.16 -9.77
CA VAL A 160 35.12 6.85 -8.77
C VAL A 160 35.87 6.19 -7.62
N GLU A 161 36.08 6.96 -6.55
CA GLU A 161 36.56 6.42 -5.29
C GLU A 161 35.53 5.38 -4.82
N ASN A 162 36.01 4.13 -4.67
CA ASN A 162 35.23 3.00 -4.19
C ASN A 162 34.67 3.33 -2.80
N LEU A 163 33.42 3.79 -2.74
CA LEU A 163 32.59 3.61 -1.56
C LEU A 163 32.16 2.16 -1.54
N GLU A 164 33.02 1.33 -0.94
CA GLU A 164 32.68 0.01 -0.45
C GLU A 164 31.47 0.15 0.50
N THR A 165 30.27 -0.14 -0.01
CA THR A 165 29.15 -0.43 0.87
C THR A 165 29.40 -1.80 1.50
N PRO A 166 29.51 -1.92 2.83
CA PRO A 166 29.56 -3.24 3.44
C PRO A 166 28.23 -3.93 3.14
N LEU A 167 28.31 -5.20 2.73
CA LEU A 167 27.15 -6.09 2.67
C LEU A 167 26.51 -6.14 4.06
N SER A 168 25.52 -5.28 4.29
CA SER A 168 24.61 -5.41 5.42
C SER A 168 23.64 -6.52 5.08
N ASN A 169 24.05 -7.72 5.47
CA ASN A 169 23.31 -8.96 5.36
C ASN A 169 22.17 -8.98 6.40
N ASN A 170 21.24 -8.02 6.29
CA ASN A 170 20.08 -7.93 7.16
C ASN A 170 18.91 -7.29 6.39
N LYS A 171 18.24 -8.09 5.56
CA LYS A 171 16.99 -7.70 4.90
C LYS A 171 15.94 -8.80 5.07
N VAL A 172 15.41 -8.93 6.29
CA VAL A 172 14.09 -9.51 6.52
C VAL A 172 13.42 -8.74 7.65
N LEU A 173 13.03 -7.51 7.35
CA LEU A 173 11.85 -6.89 7.96
C LEU A 173 11.09 -6.32 6.77
N ALA A 174 10.23 -7.17 6.21
CA ALA A 174 9.25 -6.73 5.23
C ALA A 174 8.32 -5.76 5.95
N ASP A 175 8.41 -4.48 5.61
CA ASP A 175 7.39 -3.53 5.99
C ASP A 175 6.13 -3.89 5.20
N ALA A 176 5.12 -4.42 5.90
CA ALA A 176 3.93 -5.01 5.30
C ALA A 176 3.00 -3.96 4.66
N GLU A 177 3.37 -2.67 4.75
CA GLU A 177 2.58 -1.54 4.25
C GLU A 177 2.97 -1.12 2.82
N ASP A 178 4.15 -1.49 2.33
CA ASP A 178 4.65 -1.08 1.01
C ASP A 178 4.48 -2.17 -0.07
N ALA A 179 3.40 -2.05 -0.86
CA ALA A 179 3.13 -2.93 -2.01
C ALA A 179 4.28 -2.98 -3.05
N ASN A 180 5.07 -1.91 -3.14
CA ASN A 180 6.23 -1.81 -4.04
C ASN A 180 7.45 -2.63 -3.58
N SER A 181 7.59 -2.84 -2.27
CA SER A 181 8.69 -3.66 -1.72
C SER A 181 8.49 -5.15 -2.03
N LEU A 182 7.23 -5.58 -2.01
CA LEU A 182 6.81 -6.94 -2.32
C LEU A 182 7.00 -7.23 -3.82
N SER A 183 6.60 -6.32 -4.71
CA SER A 183 6.77 -6.50 -6.16
C SER A 183 8.25 -6.60 -6.56
N GLN A 184 9.13 -5.82 -5.92
CA GLN A 184 10.58 -5.91 -6.14
C GLN A 184 11.20 -7.21 -5.59
N PHE A 185 10.66 -7.75 -4.49
CA PHE A 185 11.08 -9.04 -3.94
C PHE A 185 10.65 -10.21 -4.84
N LEU A 186 9.45 -10.14 -5.43
CA LEU A 186 8.96 -11.14 -6.38
C LEU A 186 9.74 -11.13 -7.71
N ALA A 187 10.17 -9.96 -8.18
CA ALA A 187 10.91 -9.82 -9.43
C ALA A 187 12.38 -10.30 -9.35
N GLY A 188 13.00 -10.22 -8.16
CA GLY A 188 14.43 -10.52 -7.96
C GLY A 188 14.77 -11.86 -7.32
N SER A 189 13.79 -12.62 -6.82
CA SER A 189 14.03 -13.82 -5.99
C SER A 189 13.74 -15.14 -6.70
N SER A 190 14.44 -16.20 -6.30
CA SER A 190 14.17 -17.56 -6.79
C SER A 190 12.82 -18.09 -6.28
N LEU A 191 12.12 -18.85 -7.12
CA LEU A 191 10.79 -19.41 -6.81
C LEU A 191 10.74 -20.17 -5.48
N TRP A 192 11.83 -20.85 -5.11
CA TRP A 192 11.92 -21.63 -3.88
C TRP A 192 11.91 -20.75 -2.63
N LEU A 193 12.57 -19.58 -2.70
CA LEU A 193 12.65 -18.64 -1.60
C LEU A 193 11.32 -17.90 -1.42
N ILE A 194 10.66 -17.55 -2.53
CA ILE A 194 9.29 -17.01 -2.51
C ILE A 194 8.35 -18.00 -1.80
N LEU A 195 8.35 -19.27 -2.23
CA LEU A 195 7.47 -20.29 -1.64
C LEU A 195 7.74 -20.49 -0.14
N ALA A 196 9.01 -20.48 0.28
CA ALA A 196 9.39 -20.58 1.68
C ALA A 196 8.92 -19.37 2.50
N THR A 197 9.09 -18.13 2.00
CA THR A 197 8.65 -16.92 2.72
C THR A 197 7.13 -16.88 2.87
N PHE A 198 6.37 -17.18 1.81
CA PHE A 198 4.91 -17.22 1.88
C PHE A 198 4.41 -18.30 2.84
N LEU A 199 5.06 -19.47 2.88
CA LEU A 199 4.74 -20.52 3.84
C LEU A 199 4.97 -20.06 5.29
N VAL A 200 6.12 -19.46 5.57
CA VAL A 200 6.45 -18.97 6.93
C VAL A 200 5.49 -17.87 7.37
N LEU A 201 5.18 -16.91 6.50
CA LEU A 201 4.20 -15.86 6.78
C LEU A 201 2.79 -16.44 6.98
N GLY A 202 2.38 -17.43 6.18
CA GLY A 202 1.09 -18.11 6.36
C GLY A 202 0.98 -18.86 7.69
N ILE A 203 2.05 -19.49 8.14
CA ILE A 203 2.12 -20.11 9.48
C ILE A 203 2.03 -19.02 10.56
N GLY A 204 2.72 -17.89 10.39
CA GLY A 204 2.63 -16.75 11.30
C GLY A 204 1.21 -16.20 11.43
N LEU A 205 0.50 -16.05 10.30
CA LEU A 205 -0.91 -15.60 10.26
C LEU A 205 -1.87 -16.58 10.95
N SER A 206 -1.51 -17.87 11.04
CA SER A 206 -2.34 -18.87 11.71
C SER A 206 -2.39 -18.69 13.24
N PHE A 207 -1.44 -17.95 13.82
CA PHE A 207 -1.42 -17.60 15.24
C PHE A 207 -2.26 -16.37 15.59
N THR A 208 -3.00 -15.81 14.64
CA THR A 208 -3.87 -14.65 14.88
C THR A 208 -5.12 -15.02 15.67
N PRO A 209 -5.65 -14.11 16.52
CA PRO A 209 -6.82 -14.38 17.36
C PRO A 209 -8.09 -14.73 16.57
N CYS A 210 -8.14 -14.45 15.27
CA CYS A 210 -9.28 -14.73 14.39
C CYS A 210 -9.40 -16.20 13.96
N VAL A 211 -8.33 -17.00 14.07
CA VAL A 211 -8.35 -18.44 13.70
C VAL A 211 -8.79 -19.33 14.86
N LEU A 212 -8.64 -18.85 16.10
CA LEU A 212 -9.08 -19.56 17.31
C LEU A 212 -10.58 -19.93 17.32
N PRO A 213 -11.52 -19.06 16.89
CA PRO A 213 -12.94 -19.38 16.76
C PRO A 213 -13.26 -20.44 15.69
N MET A 214 -12.38 -20.65 14.71
CA MET A 214 -12.54 -21.62 13.63
C MET A 214 -12.22 -23.06 14.07
N VAL A 215 -11.29 -23.24 15.01
CA VAL A 215 -10.90 -24.56 15.53
C VAL A 215 -12.08 -25.32 16.16
N PRO A 216 -12.94 -24.70 17.00
CA PRO A 216 -14.16 -25.30 17.50
C PRO A 216 -15.11 -25.78 16.39
N ILE A 217 -15.24 -25.02 15.29
CA ILE A 217 -16.15 -25.34 14.18
C ILE A 217 -15.70 -26.62 13.48
N LEU A 218 -14.41 -26.69 13.13
CA LEU A 218 -13.85 -27.90 12.51
C LEU A 218 -13.89 -29.09 13.48
N SER A 219 -13.61 -28.88 14.76
CA SER A 219 -13.73 -29.94 15.76
C SER A 219 -15.18 -30.42 15.94
N GLY A 220 -16.17 -29.53 15.86
CA GLY A 220 -17.60 -29.87 15.97
C GLY A 220 -18.10 -30.63 14.74
N ILE A 221 -17.64 -30.25 13.55
CA ILE A 221 -17.99 -30.94 12.29
C ILE A 221 -17.33 -32.33 12.23
N ILE A 222 -16.08 -32.46 12.68
CA ILE A 222 -15.32 -33.72 12.61
C ILE A 222 -15.69 -34.67 13.76
N ALA A 223 -15.92 -34.15 14.98
CA ALA A 223 -16.28 -34.96 16.15
C ALA A 223 -17.78 -35.31 16.19
N GLY A 224 -18.64 -34.55 15.50
CA GLY A 224 -20.09 -34.83 15.40
C GLY A 224 -20.46 -35.98 14.47
N GLN A 225 -19.54 -36.45 13.62
CA GLN A 225 -19.75 -37.60 12.72
C GLN A 225 -19.46 -38.92 13.45
N GLY A 226 -20.49 -39.49 14.08
CA GLY A 226 -20.43 -40.75 14.80
C GLY A 226 -19.87 -41.94 13.99
N GLN A 227 -19.13 -42.79 14.70
CA GLN A 227 -18.70 -44.17 14.38
C GLN A 227 -18.49 -44.50 12.88
N GLY A 228 -17.35 -44.04 12.32
CA GLY A 228 -16.87 -44.44 11.00
C GLY A 228 -15.80 -43.55 10.36
N LEU A 229 -15.08 -42.76 11.18
CA LEU A 229 -14.13 -41.75 10.70
C LEU A 229 -12.82 -42.39 10.23
N SER A 230 -12.64 -42.50 8.91
CA SER A 230 -11.30 -42.70 8.35
C SER A 230 -10.53 -41.38 8.38
N ALA A 231 -9.30 -41.39 8.89
CA ALA A 231 -8.41 -40.22 8.91
C ALA A 231 -8.27 -39.54 7.53
N LYS A 232 -8.42 -40.31 6.45
CA LYS A 232 -8.41 -39.82 5.08
C LYS A 232 -9.59 -38.89 4.75
N ARG A 233 -10.79 -39.17 5.27
CA ARG A 233 -11.97 -38.31 5.04
C ARG A 233 -11.86 -36.99 5.78
N GLY A 234 -11.40 -37.01 7.04
CA GLY A 234 -11.14 -35.79 7.81
C GLY A 234 -10.12 -34.89 7.11
N PHE A 235 -9.03 -35.48 6.61
CA PHE A 235 -8.02 -34.74 5.83
C PHE A 235 -8.59 -34.14 4.53
N LEU A 236 -9.38 -34.91 3.77
CA LEU A 236 -9.96 -34.45 2.51
C LEU A 236 -11.01 -33.34 2.70
N LEU A 237 -11.79 -33.41 3.78
CA LEU A 237 -12.73 -32.36 4.16
C LEU A 237 -12.00 -31.06 4.53
N SER A 238 -10.96 -31.14 5.36
CA SER A 238 -10.13 -29.98 5.70
C SER A 238 -9.43 -29.38 4.47
N LEU A 239 -8.95 -30.21 3.55
CA LEU A 239 -8.32 -29.75 2.31
C LEU A 239 -9.32 -29.02 1.40
N SER A 240 -10.54 -29.54 1.26
CA SER A 240 -11.60 -28.87 0.49
C SER A 240 -12.00 -27.52 1.09
N TYR A 241 -12.01 -27.42 2.42
CA TYR A 241 -12.30 -26.19 3.14
C TYR A 241 -11.22 -25.12 2.90
N VAL A 242 -9.94 -25.49 3.08
CA VAL A 242 -8.79 -24.58 2.89
C VAL A 242 -8.69 -24.09 1.45
N VAL A 243 -8.95 -24.97 0.47
CA VAL A 243 -8.96 -24.59 -0.95
C VAL A 243 -10.05 -23.56 -1.26
N GLY A 244 -11.24 -23.70 -0.67
CA GLY A 244 -12.33 -22.72 -0.82
C GLY A 244 -11.96 -21.34 -0.28
N MET A 245 -11.39 -21.29 0.92
CA MET A 245 -10.90 -20.04 1.53
C MET A 245 -9.76 -19.42 0.73
N ALA A 246 -8.75 -20.22 0.35
CA ALA A 246 -7.60 -19.75 -0.42
C ALA A 246 -8.01 -19.15 -1.77
N THR A 247 -8.95 -19.79 -2.47
CA THR A 247 -9.47 -19.29 -3.76
C THR A 247 -10.20 -17.96 -3.59
N THR A 248 -10.99 -17.82 -2.52
CA THR A 248 -11.75 -16.59 -2.24
C THR A 248 -10.81 -15.42 -1.94
N TYR A 249 -9.80 -15.63 -1.09
CA TYR A 249 -8.80 -14.60 -0.79
C TYR A 249 -7.92 -14.25 -1.99
N ALA A 250 -7.56 -15.25 -2.81
CA ALA A 250 -6.82 -14.99 -4.05
C ALA A 250 -7.62 -14.13 -5.03
N LEU A 251 -8.92 -14.42 -5.20
CA LEU A 251 -9.81 -13.61 -6.05
C LEU A 251 -10.02 -12.20 -5.51
N ALA A 252 -10.23 -12.06 -4.19
CA ALA A 252 -10.37 -10.76 -3.55
C ALA A 252 -9.07 -9.93 -3.69
N GLY A 253 -7.91 -10.54 -3.43
CA GLY A 253 -6.60 -9.90 -3.60
C GLY A 253 -6.32 -9.50 -5.06
N MET A 254 -6.71 -10.35 -6.03
CA MET A 254 -6.61 -10.03 -7.45
C MET A 254 -7.53 -8.86 -7.84
N ALA A 255 -8.77 -8.85 -7.36
CA ALA A 255 -9.70 -7.77 -7.60
C ALA A 255 -9.18 -6.45 -7.01
N VAL A 256 -8.72 -6.46 -5.76
CA VAL A 256 -8.13 -5.28 -5.11
C VAL A 256 -6.84 -4.84 -5.80
N GLY A 257 -6.00 -5.75 -6.29
CA GLY A 257 -4.81 -5.40 -7.07
C GLY A 257 -5.17 -4.71 -8.40
N TYR A 258 -6.20 -5.21 -9.09
CA TYR A 258 -6.66 -4.65 -10.36
C TYR A 258 -7.37 -3.31 -10.20
N PHE A 259 -8.27 -3.18 -9.22
CA PHE A 259 -9.00 -1.94 -8.94
C PHE A 259 -8.17 -0.92 -8.14
N GLY A 260 -7.26 -1.38 -7.28
CA GLY A 260 -6.43 -0.52 -6.43
C GLY A 260 -5.46 0.35 -7.24
N ALA A 261 -4.91 -0.18 -8.34
CA ALA A 261 -4.03 0.57 -9.24
C ALA A 261 -4.76 1.67 -10.04
N SER A 262 -6.08 1.56 -10.23
CA SER A 262 -6.87 2.50 -11.04
C SER A 262 -7.71 3.48 -10.20
N ALA A 263 -8.01 3.16 -8.94
CA ALA A 263 -8.97 3.91 -8.13
C ALA A 263 -8.42 4.50 -6.82
N ASN A 264 -7.09 4.61 -6.62
CA ASN A 264 -6.47 5.21 -5.42
C ASN A 264 -7.15 4.75 -4.10
N LEU A 265 -7.48 3.45 -4.01
CA LEU A 265 -8.23 2.92 -2.85
C LEU A 265 -7.52 3.21 -1.52
N SER A 266 -6.18 3.23 -1.53
CA SER A 266 -5.37 3.58 -0.36
C SER A 266 -5.66 4.99 0.15
N ALA A 267 -5.99 5.95 -0.72
CA ALA A 267 -6.35 7.31 -0.31
C ALA A 267 -7.78 7.38 0.28
N TRP A 268 -8.70 6.57 -0.23
CA TRP A 268 -10.07 6.50 0.29
C TRP A 268 -10.15 5.80 1.66
N MET A 269 -9.40 4.72 1.86
CA MET A 269 -9.30 4.03 3.15
C MET A 269 -8.58 4.86 4.22
N GLN A 270 -7.74 5.81 3.83
CA GLN A 270 -7.09 6.75 4.76
C GLN A 270 -7.95 7.97 5.10
N SER A 271 -9.13 8.12 4.51
CA SER A 271 -10.02 9.22 4.87
C SER A 271 -10.46 9.07 6.35
N PRO A 272 -10.36 10.16 7.14
CA PRO A 272 -10.62 10.10 8.59
C PRO A 272 -12.07 9.67 8.91
N VAL A 273 -12.99 9.92 7.99
CA VAL A 273 -14.41 9.54 8.11
C VAL A 273 -14.58 8.02 7.99
N VAL A 274 -13.94 7.38 7.02
CA VAL A 274 -14.04 5.92 6.82
C VAL A 274 -13.38 5.18 7.99
N LEU A 275 -12.20 5.63 8.43
CA LEU A 275 -11.52 5.07 9.59
C LEU A 275 -12.35 5.21 10.87
N SER A 276 -13.04 6.35 11.06
CA SER A 276 -13.91 6.56 12.22
C SER A 276 -15.12 5.60 12.21
N VAL A 277 -15.75 5.40 11.05
CA VAL A 277 -16.87 4.46 10.91
C VAL A 277 -16.45 3.02 11.21
N PHE A 278 -15.34 2.56 10.63
CA PHE A 278 -14.81 1.21 10.91
C PHE A 278 -14.41 1.04 12.37
N ALA A 279 -13.73 2.02 12.97
CA ALA A 279 -13.40 1.99 14.39
C ALA A 279 -14.65 1.92 15.29
N ALA A 280 -15.69 2.70 14.97
CA ALA A 280 -16.96 2.64 15.71
C ALA A 280 -17.63 1.26 15.62
N ILE A 281 -17.61 0.63 14.44
CA ILE A 281 -18.13 -0.73 14.24
C ILE A 281 -17.33 -1.74 15.08
N PHE A 282 -15.99 -1.66 15.10
CA PHE A 282 -15.15 -2.55 15.91
C PHE A 282 -15.39 -2.36 17.41
N VAL A 283 -15.55 -1.12 17.89
CA VAL A 283 -15.89 -0.85 19.30
C VAL A 283 -17.24 -1.45 19.65
N LEU A 284 -18.24 -1.32 18.78
CA LEU A 284 -19.57 -1.91 18.96
C LEU A 284 -19.50 -3.45 19.04
N LEU A 285 -18.70 -4.08 18.17
CA LEU A 285 -18.51 -5.52 18.18
C LEU A 285 -17.74 -6.02 19.42
N ALA A 286 -16.75 -5.25 19.90
CA ALA A 286 -16.04 -5.55 21.13
C ALA A 286 -16.97 -5.46 22.35
N LEU A 287 -17.85 -4.45 22.42
CA LEU A 287 -18.89 -4.33 23.46
C LEU A 287 -19.86 -5.54 23.46
N ALA A 288 -20.14 -6.14 22.30
CA ALA A 288 -20.91 -7.37 22.21
C ALA A 288 -20.16 -8.58 22.83
N MET A 289 -18.84 -8.68 22.64
CA MET A 289 -18.01 -9.72 23.27
C MET A 289 -17.88 -9.56 24.80
N PHE A 290 -17.96 -8.32 25.31
CA PHE A 290 -18.05 -8.07 26.76
C PHE A 290 -19.43 -8.41 27.35
N GLY A 291 -20.37 -8.92 26.54
CA GLY A 291 -21.68 -9.37 27.00
C GLY A 291 -22.64 -8.22 27.33
N PHE A 292 -22.37 -7.00 26.85
CA PHE A 292 -23.24 -5.85 27.11
C PHE A 292 -24.54 -5.91 26.27
N TYR A 293 -24.46 -6.54 25.09
CA TYR A 293 -25.58 -6.87 24.23
C TYR A 293 -25.34 -8.25 23.61
N GLU A 294 -26.23 -9.21 23.88
CA GLU A 294 -26.30 -10.41 23.06
C GLU A 294 -27.07 -10.06 21.78
N LEU A 295 -26.39 -9.95 20.64
CA LEU A 295 -27.05 -9.96 19.33
C LEU A 295 -27.69 -11.34 19.11
N ARG A 296 -28.85 -11.57 19.75
CA ARG A 296 -29.68 -12.73 19.45
C ARG A 296 -30.36 -12.46 18.13
N LEU A 297 -29.94 -13.20 17.11
CA LEU A 297 -30.66 -13.28 15.85
C LEU A 297 -32.14 -13.57 16.16
N PRO A 298 -33.09 -12.85 15.54
CA PRO A 298 -34.52 -13.07 15.77
C PRO A 298 -34.89 -14.55 15.56
N ALA A 299 -35.76 -15.09 16.42
CA ALA A 299 -36.08 -16.52 16.46
C ALA A 299 -36.51 -17.07 15.08
N PHE A 300 -37.19 -16.27 14.27
CA PHE A 300 -37.62 -16.67 12.92
C PHE A 300 -36.47 -16.93 11.93
N ILE A 301 -35.30 -16.29 12.12
CA ILE A 301 -34.09 -16.55 11.31
C ILE A 301 -33.35 -17.76 11.86
N GLN A 302 -33.22 -17.86 13.19
CA GLN A 302 -32.58 -18.99 13.85
C GLN A 302 -33.30 -20.29 13.53
N ASP A 303 -34.63 -20.33 13.59
CA ASP A 303 -35.43 -21.53 13.34
C ASP A 303 -35.42 -21.96 11.87
N ARG A 304 -35.36 -21.01 10.93
CA ARG A 304 -35.21 -21.35 9.50
C ARG A 304 -33.81 -21.86 9.19
N LEU A 305 -32.78 -21.20 9.73
CA LEU A 305 -31.39 -21.58 9.48
C LEU A 305 -31.05 -22.90 10.17
N SER A 306 -31.54 -23.13 11.39
CA SER A 306 -31.38 -24.40 12.10
C SER A 306 -32.08 -25.53 11.37
N ASN A 307 -33.29 -25.33 10.85
CA ASN A 307 -33.98 -26.35 10.04
C ASN A 307 -33.28 -26.64 8.70
N LEU A 308 -32.65 -25.65 8.08
CA LEU A 308 -31.80 -25.85 6.89
C LEU A 308 -30.51 -26.59 7.23
N ASN A 309 -29.88 -26.27 8.37
CA ASN A 309 -28.66 -26.89 8.86
C ASN A 309 -28.91 -28.33 9.36
N GLN A 310 -30.05 -28.60 10.00
CA GLN A 310 -30.49 -29.93 10.43
C GLN A 310 -30.75 -30.87 9.24
N LYS A 311 -31.19 -30.31 8.10
CA LYS A 311 -31.35 -31.05 6.83
C LYS A 311 -30.03 -31.22 6.06
N GLN A 312 -29.06 -30.32 6.25
CA GLN A 312 -27.70 -30.47 5.75
C GLN A 312 -26.88 -31.33 6.71
N GLN A 313 -26.94 -32.65 6.55
CA GLN A 313 -25.98 -33.53 7.20
C GLN A 313 -24.56 -33.12 6.78
N GLY A 314 -23.79 -32.60 7.73
CA GLY A 314 -22.38 -32.27 7.55
C GLY A 314 -21.63 -33.49 7.01
N GLY A 315 -20.89 -33.32 5.92
CA GLY A 315 -20.14 -34.40 5.27
C GLY A 315 -20.09 -34.36 3.74
N THR A 316 -20.85 -33.48 3.08
CA THR A 316 -20.71 -33.26 1.64
C THR A 316 -19.60 -32.25 1.36
N TYR A 317 -18.64 -32.62 0.50
CA TYR A 317 -17.53 -31.76 0.08
C TYR A 317 -17.99 -30.41 -0.46
N ILE A 318 -19.15 -30.39 -1.15
CA ILE A 318 -19.77 -29.17 -1.69
C ILE A 318 -20.27 -28.25 -0.57
N GLY A 319 -20.86 -28.79 0.49
CA GLY A 319 -21.35 -28.00 1.63
C GLY A 319 -20.22 -27.33 2.40
N VAL A 320 -19.09 -28.05 2.57
CA VAL A 320 -17.89 -27.53 3.24
C VAL A 320 -17.21 -26.44 2.39
N LEU A 321 -17.17 -26.61 1.07
CA LEU A 321 -16.62 -25.61 0.15
C LEU A 321 -17.45 -24.32 0.14
N LEU A 322 -18.78 -24.42 0.11
CA LEU A 322 -19.67 -23.25 0.18
C LEU A 322 -19.59 -22.54 1.53
N MET A 323 -19.51 -23.28 2.63
CA MET A 323 -19.30 -22.70 3.97
C MET A 323 -17.96 -21.97 4.07
N GLY A 324 -16.90 -22.49 3.43
CA GLY A 324 -15.60 -21.82 3.33
C GLY A 324 -15.68 -20.49 2.60
N ILE A 325 -16.35 -20.45 1.44
CA ILE A 325 -16.53 -19.21 0.66
C ILE A 325 -17.34 -18.17 1.44
N LEU A 326 -18.46 -18.59 2.05
CA LEU A 326 -19.33 -17.69 2.82
C LEU A 326 -18.63 -17.17 4.09
N SER A 327 -17.89 -18.03 4.79
CA SER A 327 -17.13 -17.62 5.98
C SER A 327 -16.03 -16.63 5.60
N ALA A 328 -15.30 -16.87 4.51
CA ALA A 328 -14.30 -15.92 4.03
C ALA A 328 -14.95 -14.56 3.70
N LEU A 329 -16.10 -14.52 3.04
CA LEU A 329 -16.76 -13.26 2.67
C LEU A 329 -17.32 -12.48 3.88
N VAL A 330 -17.82 -13.18 4.91
CA VAL A 330 -18.48 -12.56 6.08
C VAL A 330 -17.49 -12.22 7.19
N VAL A 331 -16.41 -12.99 7.33
CA VAL A 331 -15.42 -12.85 8.41
C VAL A 331 -14.21 -12.01 7.97
N SER A 332 -14.07 -11.72 6.67
CA SER A 332 -13.05 -10.77 6.20
C SER A 332 -13.36 -9.36 6.73
N PRO A 333 -12.52 -8.80 7.62
CA PRO A 333 -12.68 -7.43 8.10
C PRO A 333 -12.40 -6.39 7.02
#